data_AF-A0AAD7LIR3-F1
#
_entry.id   AF-A0AAD7LIR3-F1
#
_cell.length_a   1.000
_cell.length_b   1.000
_cell.length_c   1.000
_cell.angle_alpha   90.00
_cell.angle_beta   90.00
_cell.angle_gamma   90.00
#
_symmetry.space_group_name_H-M   'P 1'
#
loop_
_entity.id
_entity.type
_entity.pdbx_description
1 polymer ?
#
loop_
_entity_poly.entity_id
_entity_poly.type
_entity_poly.pdbx_seq_one_letter_code
_entity_poly.pdbx_strand_id
1 'polypeptide(L)'
;MRSYLTGSPETRLALNDELSIGKGHGSIYGAVILDDCNFHESVRLDSFDVDKTLILIPPDGEFPVMNYPLIQEFKASFELESGAVGQTTDLKLLVYLSTPYV
;
A
#
# COMPACT_ATOMS: atom_id res chain seq x y z
N MET A 1 2.71 6.80 8.52
CA MET A 1 2.19 6.94 9.91
C MET A 1 2.70 8.25 10.46
N ARG A 2 1.86 8.99 11.20
CA ARG A 2 2.30 10.19 11.92
C ARG A 2 2.24 9.92 13.42
N SER A 3 3.37 10.03 14.10
CA SER A 3 3.44 9.88 15.55
C SER A 3 3.79 11.21 16.20
N TYR A 4 2.95 11.61 17.14
CA TYR A 4 3.14 12.79 18.00
C TYR A 4 3.05 12.39 19.48
N LEU A 5 3.44 11.13 19.77
CA LEU A 5 3.37 10.55 21.11
C LEU A 5 4.63 10.92 21.89
N THR A 6 4.44 11.62 23.02
CA THR A 6 5.55 11.98 23.90
C THR A 6 6.26 10.75 24.45
N GLY A 7 7.58 10.71 24.36
CA GLY A 7 8.41 9.64 24.94
C GLY A 7 8.55 8.39 24.06
N SER A 8 8.13 8.44 22.79
CA SER A 8 8.30 7.38 21.79
C SER A 8 7.94 5.99 22.33
N PRO A 9 6.68 5.78 22.75
CA PRO A 9 6.27 4.52 23.35
C PRO A 9 6.31 3.36 22.33
N GLU A 10 6.58 2.15 22.83
CA GLU A 10 6.38 0.94 22.03
C GLU A 10 4.91 0.87 21.58
N THR A 11 4.72 0.71 20.27
CA THR A 11 3.41 0.63 19.63
C THR A 11 3.31 -0.68 18.88
N ARG A 12 2.11 -1.27 18.88
CA ARG A 12 1.80 -2.52 18.20
C ARG A 12 0.72 -2.29 17.15
N LEU A 13 0.98 -2.67 15.91
CA LEU A 13 0.01 -2.65 14.83
C LEU A 13 -0.31 -4.08 14.40
N ALA A 14 -1.53 -4.52 14.65
CA ALA A 14 -2.03 -5.79 14.11
C ALA A 14 -2.52 -5.59 12.68
N LEU A 15 -2.14 -6.49 11.78
CA LEU A 15 -2.62 -6.55 10.41
C LEU A 15 -3.66 -7.67 10.26
N ASN A 16 -4.15 -7.90 9.05
CA ASN A 16 -5.05 -9.03 8.78
C ASN A 16 -4.30 -10.35 9.01
N ASP A 17 -4.88 -11.27 9.78
CA ASP A 17 -4.32 -12.60 10.06
C ASP A 17 -4.11 -13.42 8.78
N GLU A 18 -4.95 -13.19 7.75
CA GLU A 18 -4.87 -13.84 6.45
C GLU A 18 -3.94 -13.09 5.46
N LEU A 19 -3.13 -12.16 5.95
CA LEU A 19 -2.12 -11.48 5.14
C LEU A 19 -0.96 -12.44 4.82
N SER A 20 -0.70 -12.63 3.53
CA SER A 20 0.47 -13.35 3.03
C SER A 20 1.36 -12.43 2.19
N ILE A 21 2.67 -12.55 2.39
CA ILE A 21 3.68 -11.78 1.64
C ILE A 21 4.51 -12.78 0.81
N GLY A 22 4.64 -12.52 -0.48
CA GLY A 22 5.34 -13.37 -1.45
C GLY A 22 4.42 -14.17 -2.36
N LYS A 23 5.00 -15.06 -3.18
CA LYS A 23 4.29 -15.90 -4.16
C LYS A 23 3.52 -17.04 -3.49
N GLY A 24 2.47 -16.72 -2.75
CA GLY A 24 1.50 -17.69 -2.24
C GLY A 24 0.48 -18.06 -3.32
N HIS A 25 0.53 -19.30 -3.82
CA HIS A 25 -0.58 -19.88 -4.61
C HIS A 25 -1.71 -20.27 -3.67
N GLY A 26 -2.64 -19.33 -3.42
CA GLY A 26 -3.78 -19.61 -2.55
C GLY A 26 -4.80 -18.50 -2.60
N SER A 27 -5.56 -18.44 -3.70
CA SER A 27 -6.77 -17.63 -3.76
C SER A 27 -7.84 -18.27 -2.87
N ILE A 28 -7.73 -18.06 -1.57
CA ILE A 28 -8.85 -18.22 -0.65
C ILE A 28 -9.55 -16.87 -0.64
N TYR A 29 -10.86 -16.86 -0.92
CA TYR A 29 -11.68 -15.67 -0.84
C TYR A 29 -11.52 -15.01 0.54
N GLY A 30 -10.95 -13.79 0.58
CA GLY A 30 -10.70 -13.04 1.82
C GLY A 30 -9.23 -12.81 2.15
N ALA A 31 -8.32 -13.63 1.59
CA ALA A 31 -6.89 -13.51 1.85
C ALA A 31 -6.29 -12.28 1.13
N VAL A 32 -5.50 -11.50 1.85
CA VAL A 32 -4.73 -10.39 1.29
C VAL A 32 -3.36 -10.92 0.92
N ILE A 33 -3.03 -10.90 -0.38
CA ILE A 33 -1.74 -11.40 -0.89
C ILE A 33 -0.96 -10.20 -1.41
N LEU A 34 0.22 -9.96 -0.83
CA LEU A 34 1.15 -8.92 -1.26
C LEU A 34 2.36 -9.57 -1.94
N ASP A 35 2.78 -9.05 -3.10
CA ASP A 35 3.91 -9.61 -3.84
C ASP A 35 5.23 -9.45 -3.08
N ASP A 36 5.44 -8.27 -2.50
CA ASP A 36 6.62 -7.91 -1.73
C ASP A 36 6.25 -6.82 -0.70
N CYS A 37 7.06 -6.67 0.35
CA CYS A 37 6.86 -5.70 1.41
C CYS A 37 8.19 -5.22 1.99
N ASN A 38 8.34 -3.90 2.12
CA ASN A 38 9.46 -3.27 2.80
C ASN A 38 8.99 -2.64 4.10
N PHE A 39 9.69 -2.93 5.20
CA PHE A 39 9.40 -2.36 6.51
C PHE A 39 10.41 -1.29 6.89
N HIS A 40 9.98 -0.32 7.69
CA HIS A 40 10.89 0.65 8.29
C HIS A 40 11.84 -0.03 9.28
N GLU A 41 13.05 0.50 9.44
CA GLU A 41 14.08 -0.05 10.34
C GLU A 41 13.66 -0.09 11.81
N SER A 42 12.70 0.75 12.22
CA SER A 42 12.16 0.77 13.58
C SER A 42 11.14 -0.33 13.87
N VAL A 43 10.75 -1.11 12.85
CA VAL A 43 9.77 -2.19 12.95
C VAL A 43 10.46 -3.50 13.29
N ARG A 44 9.95 -4.18 14.30
CA ARG A 44 10.31 -5.53 14.72
C ARG A 44 9.21 -6.51 14.27
N LEU A 45 9.64 -7.58 13.63
CA LEU A 45 8.78 -8.61 13.05
C LEU A 45 8.63 -9.85 13.95
N ASP A 46 9.11 -9.78 15.20
CA ASP A 46 9.13 -10.91 16.14
C ASP A 46 7.74 -11.56 16.34
N SER A 47 6.67 -10.77 16.25
CA SER A 47 5.27 -11.24 16.38
C SER A 47 4.55 -11.37 15.04
N PHE A 48 5.16 -10.95 13.92
CA PHE A 48 4.50 -10.91 12.62
C PHE A 48 4.12 -12.32 12.12
N ASP A 49 4.95 -13.33 12.39
CA ASP A 49 4.67 -14.69 11.97
C ASP A 49 3.51 -15.32 12.76
N VAL A 50 3.28 -14.89 14.01
CA VAL A 50 2.29 -15.48 14.93
C VAL A 50 0.91 -14.89 14.72
N ASP A 51 0.78 -13.56 14.81
CA ASP A 51 -0.51 -12.85 14.82
C ASP A 51 -0.51 -11.64 13.88
N LYS A 52 0.44 -11.61 12.92
CA LYS A 52 0.59 -10.52 11.94
C LYS A 52 0.72 -9.15 12.62
N THR A 53 1.27 -9.11 13.84
CA THR A 53 1.54 -7.87 14.57
C THR A 53 2.94 -7.33 14.31
N LEU A 54 3.01 -6.06 13.94
CA LEU A 54 4.22 -5.25 13.86
C LEU A 54 4.45 -4.52 15.19
N ILE A 55 5.64 -4.63 15.76
CA ILE A 55 6.03 -3.90 16.97
C ILE A 55 7.03 -2.83 16.58
N LEU A 56 6.83 -1.58 16.96
CA LEU A 56 7.79 -0.51 16.66
C LEU A 56 7.84 0.57 17.74
N ILE A 57 8.96 1.28 17.77
CA ILE A 57 9.06 2.58 18.44
C ILE A 57 8.97 3.64 17.33
N PRO A 58 7.85 4.39 17.22
CA PRO A 58 7.66 5.30 16.11
C PRO A 58 8.61 6.51 16.23
N PRO A 59 9.37 6.85 15.18
CA PRO A 59 10.04 8.15 15.10
C PRO A 59 9.05 9.31 15.21
N ASP A 60 9.52 10.44 15.71
CA ASP A 60 8.70 11.65 15.80
C ASP A 60 8.39 12.19 14.41
N GLY A 61 7.13 12.54 14.18
CA GLY A 61 6.66 13.08 12.90
C GLY A 61 6.11 12.03 11.95
N GLU A 62 6.30 12.24 10.65
CA GLU A 62 5.73 11.39 9.59
C GLU A 62 6.80 10.45 9.02
N PHE A 63 6.50 9.16 9.02
CA PHE A 63 7.36 8.14 8.44
C PHE A 63 6.54 6.97 7.87
N PRO A 64 7.00 6.31 6.80
CA PRO A 64 6.37 5.09 6.30
C PRO A 64 6.67 3.94 7.26
N VAL A 65 5.66 3.16 7.66
CA VAL A 65 5.85 1.95 8.49
C VAL A 65 6.15 0.74 7.61
N MET A 66 5.42 0.64 6.50
CA MET A 66 5.44 -0.47 5.57
C MET A 66 5.09 0.04 4.18
N ASN A 67 5.88 -0.35 3.18
CA ASN A 67 5.66 -0.07 1.77
C ASN A 67 5.44 -1.39 1.04
N TYR A 68 4.38 -1.49 0.25
CA TYR A 68 4.08 -2.68 -0.54
C TYR A 68 3.72 -2.27 -1.97
N PRO A 69 4.43 -2.75 -3.00
CA PRO A 69 3.99 -2.58 -4.37
C PRO A 69 2.73 -3.42 -4.62
N LEU A 70 1.76 -2.84 -5.34
CA LEU A 70 0.60 -3.58 -5.85
C LEU A 70 0.77 -3.74 -7.36
N ILE A 71 1.08 -4.96 -7.80
CA ILE A 71 1.24 -5.28 -9.23
C ILE A 71 0.02 -6.09 -9.66
N GLN A 72 -1.14 -5.43 -9.73
CA GLN A 72 -2.37 -6.05 -10.19
C GLN A 72 -2.97 -5.28 -11.36
N GLU A 73 -3.69 -5.98 -12.25
CA GLU A 73 -4.56 -5.34 -13.24
C GLU A 73 -5.59 -4.45 -12.53
N PHE A 74 -5.37 -3.14 -12.56
CA PHE A 74 -6.23 -2.17 -11.92
C PHE A 74 -7.39 -1.81 -12.85
N LYS A 75 -8.62 -2.06 -12.40
CA LYS A 75 -9.80 -1.47 -13.01
C LYS A 75 -9.94 -0.04 -12.48
N ALA A 76 -9.78 0.95 -13.36
CA ALA A 76 -9.97 2.34 -12.99
C ALA A 76 -11.35 2.58 -12.36
N SER A 77 -11.36 3.18 -11.17
CA SER A 77 -12.59 3.55 -10.45
C SER A 77 -13.32 4.75 -11.07
N PHE A 78 -12.78 5.31 -12.14
CA PHE A 78 -13.33 6.45 -12.85
C PHE A 78 -13.36 6.19 -14.36
N GLU A 79 -14.35 6.76 -15.01
CA GLU A 79 -14.51 6.75 -16.46
C GLU A 79 -14.11 8.13 -17.01
N LEU A 80 -13.33 8.15 -18.09
CA LEU A 80 -12.91 9.38 -18.74
C LEU A 80 -13.80 9.64 -19.95
N GLU A 81 -14.67 10.64 -19.86
CA GLU A 81 -15.42 11.12 -21.01
C GLU A 81 -14.68 12.30 -21.66
N SER A 82 -14.27 12.14 -22.91
CA SER A 82 -13.68 13.22 -23.72
C SER A 82 -14.67 13.70 -24.78
N GLY A 83 -15.14 14.95 -24.66
CA GLY A 83 -15.96 15.60 -25.68
C GLY A 83 -15.10 16.48 -26.61
N ALA A 84 -15.07 16.16 -27.91
CA ALA A 84 -14.49 17.05 -28.92
C ALA A 84 -15.60 17.82 -29.64
N VAL A 85 -15.56 19.15 -29.60
CA VAL A 85 -16.46 20.02 -30.39
C VAL A 85 -15.65 20.65 -31.53
N GLY A 86 -15.81 20.09 -32.74
CA GLY A 86 -15.17 20.58 -33.98
C GLY A 86 -14.58 19.48 -34.86
N GLN A 87 -14.36 19.77 -36.15
CA GLN A 87 -13.54 18.90 -37.03
C GLN A 87 -12.08 19.05 -36.62
N THR A 88 -11.60 18.03 -35.93
CA THR A 88 -10.23 17.95 -35.44
C THR A 88 -9.55 16.79 -36.14
N THR A 89 -8.62 17.13 -37.03
CA THR A 89 -7.68 16.19 -37.63
C THR A 89 -6.79 15.58 -36.55
N ASP A 90 -7.00 14.28 -36.32
CA ASP A 90 -6.06 13.32 -35.73
C ASP A 90 -5.36 13.77 -34.43
N LEU A 91 -6.13 13.97 -33.35
CA LEU A 91 -5.57 14.14 -32.00
C LEU A 91 -5.50 12.81 -31.24
N LYS A 92 -4.31 12.44 -30.79
CA LYS A 92 -4.12 11.41 -29.76
C LYS A 92 -4.04 12.08 -28.39
N LEU A 93 -5.00 11.76 -27.52
CA LEU A 93 -4.94 12.11 -26.10
C LEU A 93 -4.08 11.08 -25.37
N LEU A 94 -2.90 11.50 -24.87
CA LEU A 94 -2.07 10.69 -23.96
C LEU A 94 -2.38 11.10 -22.52
N VAL A 95 -2.98 10.19 -21.76
CA VAL A 95 -3.30 10.42 -20.34
C VAL A 95 -2.23 9.75 -19.49
N TYR A 96 -1.51 10.56 -18.70
CA TYR A 96 -0.55 10.06 -17.71
C TYR A 96 -1.23 10.00 -16.35
N LEU A 97 -1.54 8.80 -15.87
CA LEU A 97 -2.02 8.59 -14.51
C LEU A 97 -0.81 8.42 -13.59
N SER A 98 -0.49 9.46 -12.83
CA SER A 98 0.49 9.37 -11.74
C SER A 98 -0.25 8.96 -10.48
N THR A 99 -0.08 7.71 -10.03
CA THR A 99 -0.43 7.37 -8.65
C THR A 99 0.64 7.99 -7.76
N PRO A 100 0.31 8.93 -6.85
CA PRO A 100 1.27 9.38 -5.87
C PRO A 100 1.70 8.15 -5.06
N TYR A 101 2.98 7.82 -5.09
CA TYR A 101 3.57 6.88 -4.16
C TYR A 101 3.23 7.37 -2.75
N VAL A 102 2.45 6.58 -2.01
CA VAL A 102 2.16 6.77 -0.58
C VAL A 102 3.23 6.06 0.21
#